data_AF-A0A7C2Q9G3-F1
#
_entry.id   AF-A0A7C2Q9G3-F1
#
_cell.length_a   1.000
_cell.length_b   1.000
_cell.length_c   1.000
_cell.angle_alpha   90.00
_cell.angle_beta   90.00
_cell.angle_gamma   90.00
#
_symmetry.space_group_name_H-M   'P 1'
#
loop_
_entity.id
_entity.type
_entity.pdbx_description
1 polymer ?
#
loop_
_entity_poly.entity_id
_entity_poly.type
_entity_poly.pdbx_seq_one_letter_code
_entity_poly.pdbx_strand_id
1 'polypeptide(L)'
;MSSVRWDGRQYPYVYDRELRIAPGLNLHTEAAERIDPITYEVIRHALWNINVEHGVTIMKISGSPICAYGHDFNPCLLDEKGDFVFFGPFLQYLSSATSSAVKWTLEYRSENPGIEEDDIFLTNDQWIGATHQSDVTLIAPV
;
A
#
# COMPACT_ATOMS: atom_id res chain seq x y z
N MET A 1 -10.52 2.95 32.46
CA MET A 1 -10.28 1.92 31.43
C MET A 1 -8.94 2.26 30.79
N SER A 2 -7.95 1.38 30.91
CA SER A 2 -6.66 1.57 30.24
C SER A 2 -6.92 1.79 28.74
N SER A 3 -6.42 2.89 28.18
CA SER A 3 -6.57 3.18 26.75
C SER A 3 -5.91 2.05 25.96
N VAL A 4 -6.72 1.23 25.30
CA VAL A 4 -6.24 0.19 24.38
C VAL A 4 -5.39 0.86 23.31
N ARG A 5 -4.19 0.31 23.05
CA ARG A 5 -3.28 0.80 22.01
C ARG A 5 -3.35 -0.13 20.82
N TRP A 6 -3.93 0.33 19.72
CA TRP A 6 -4.05 -0.41 18.46
C TRP A 6 -2.79 -0.22 17.60
N ASP A 7 -1.65 -0.71 18.11
CA ASP A 7 -0.31 -0.41 17.58
C ASP A 7 0.30 -1.53 16.72
N GLY A 8 -0.41 -2.63 16.52
CA GLY A 8 0.10 -3.82 15.84
C GLY A 8 1.12 -4.61 16.67
N ARG A 9 1.30 -4.31 17.97
CA ARG A 9 2.23 -5.00 18.87
C ARG A 9 1.53 -5.61 20.07
N GLN A 10 0.68 -4.83 20.75
CA GLN A 10 -0.11 -5.28 21.89
C GLN A 10 -1.56 -5.57 21.51
N TYR A 11 -2.11 -4.82 20.55
CA TYR A 11 -3.38 -5.12 19.88
C TYR A 11 -3.23 -4.95 18.38
N PRO A 12 -4.15 -5.50 17.56
CA PRO A 12 -4.15 -5.29 16.11
C PRO A 12 -4.04 -3.80 15.77
N TYR A 13 -3.35 -3.49 14.68
CA TYR A 13 -3.19 -2.13 14.22
C TYR A 13 -4.53 -1.59 13.72
N VAL A 14 -4.90 -0.42 14.21
CA VAL A 14 -6.01 0.38 13.72
C VAL A 14 -5.49 1.81 13.68
N TYR A 15 -5.36 2.37 12.49
CA TYR A 15 -4.87 3.72 12.32
C TYR A 15 -5.92 4.76 12.76
N ASP A 16 -5.44 5.85 13.35
CA ASP A 16 -6.25 7.04 13.61
C ASP A 16 -6.51 7.83 12.30
N ARG A 17 -7.39 8.82 12.35
CA ARG A 17 -7.66 9.71 11.20
C ARG A 17 -6.42 10.50 10.75
N GLU A 18 -5.55 10.83 11.70
CA GLU A 18 -4.27 11.50 11.46
C GLU A 18 -3.14 10.56 11.85
N LEU A 19 -2.25 10.28 10.88
CA LEU A 19 -1.10 9.43 11.08
C LEU A 19 0.04 10.18 11.77
N ARG A 20 0.75 9.49 12.66
CA ARG A 20 1.94 10.04 13.33
C ARG A 20 3.19 9.79 12.50
N ILE A 21 3.40 10.63 11.50
CA ILE A 21 4.55 10.53 10.58
C ILE A 21 5.69 11.43 11.08
N ALA A 22 6.93 10.95 10.97
CA ALA A 22 8.10 11.75 11.33
C ALA A 22 8.14 13.05 10.48
N PRO A 23 8.40 14.21 11.10
CA PRO A 23 8.39 15.50 10.38
C PRO A 23 9.51 15.63 9.35
N GLY A 24 10.51 14.74 9.38
CA GLY A 24 11.59 14.69 8.41
C GLY A 24 11.24 13.95 7.11
N LEU A 25 10.13 13.20 7.07
CA LEU A 25 9.70 12.51 5.86
C LEU A 25 9.02 13.51 4.91
N ASN A 26 9.55 13.64 3.70
CA ASN A 26 8.97 14.49 2.68
C ASN A 26 7.73 13.82 2.07
N LEU A 27 6.58 14.47 2.20
CA LEU A 27 5.32 14.01 1.63
C LEU A 27 4.95 14.85 0.41
N HIS A 28 4.46 14.21 -0.64
CA HIS A 28 3.99 14.87 -1.86
C HIS A 28 2.58 15.45 -1.67
N THR A 29 2.48 16.61 -1.00
CA THR A 29 1.19 17.24 -0.69
C THR A 29 0.68 18.23 -1.74
N GLU A 30 1.48 18.51 -2.77
CA GLU A 30 1.09 19.43 -3.84
C GLU A 30 0.08 18.77 -4.77
N ALA A 31 -1.05 19.44 -5.03
CA ALA A 31 -2.08 18.96 -5.94
C ALA A 31 -2.71 20.11 -6.74
N ALA A 32 -3.15 19.81 -7.96
CA ALA A 32 -3.88 20.77 -8.77
C ALA A 32 -5.34 20.90 -8.28
N GLU A 33 -5.81 22.13 -8.02
CA GLU A 33 -7.22 22.37 -7.64
C GLU A 33 -8.21 22.03 -8.77
N ARG A 34 -7.76 22.09 -10.01
CA ARG A 34 -8.56 21.81 -11.21
C ARG A 34 -7.73 21.03 -12.20
N ILE A 35 -8.28 19.93 -12.68
CA ILE A 35 -7.73 19.12 -13.78
C ILE A 35 -8.81 19.09 -14.86
N ASP A 36 -8.44 19.33 -16.12
CA ASP A 36 -9.42 19.22 -17.20
C ASP A 36 -9.83 17.75 -17.41
N PRO A 37 -11.06 17.47 -17.85
CA PRO A 37 -11.57 16.10 -17.94
C PRO A 37 -10.75 15.18 -18.84
N ILE A 38 -10.09 15.72 -19.87
CA ILE A 38 -9.30 14.92 -20.80
C ILE A 38 -8.02 14.46 -20.11
N THR A 39 -7.30 15.37 -19.47
CA THR A 39 -6.10 15.05 -18.69
C THR A 39 -6.41 14.08 -17.54
N TYR A 40 -7.54 14.30 -16.85
CA TYR A 40 -7.99 13.37 -15.80
C TYR A 40 -8.15 11.95 -16.34
N GLU A 41 -8.88 11.76 -17.44
CA GLU A 41 -9.10 10.43 -18.01
C GLU A 41 -7.81 9.77 -18.52
N VAL A 42 -6.88 10.56 -19.08
CA VAL A 42 -5.57 10.05 -19.50
C VAL A 42 -4.78 9.51 -18.30
N ILE A 43 -4.67 10.30 -17.22
CA ILE A 43 -3.96 9.89 -16.00
C ILE A 43 -4.66 8.70 -15.35
N ARG A 44 -5.98 8.77 -15.19
CA ARG A 44 -6.79 7.70 -14.61
C ARG A 44 -6.59 6.36 -15.36
N HIS A 45 -6.59 6.40 -16.69
CA HIS A 45 -6.37 5.22 -17.51
C HIS A 45 -4.92 4.73 -17.46
N ALA A 46 -3.94 5.63 -17.37
CA ALA A 46 -2.54 5.26 -17.18
C ALA A 46 -2.32 4.53 -15.85
N LEU A 47 -2.86 5.04 -14.74
CA LEU A 47 -2.77 4.40 -13.41
C LEU A 47 -3.45 3.03 -13.38
N TRP A 48 -4.58 2.88 -14.07
CA TRP A 48 -5.22 1.58 -14.27
C TRP A 48 -4.32 0.60 -15.03
N ASN A 49 -3.75 1.04 -16.15
CA ASN A 49 -2.88 0.21 -16.99
C ASN A 49 -1.60 -0.23 -16.26
N ILE A 50 -1.01 0.63 -15.43
CA ILE A 50 0.14 0.28 -14.59
C ILE A 50 -0.20 -0.91 -13.70
N ASN A 51 -1.36 -0.90 -13.03
CA ASN A 51 -1.79 -2.00 -12.19
C ASN A 51 -2.05 -3.29 -12.98
N VAL A 52 -2.66 -3.18 -14.17
CA VAL A 52 -2.89 -4.34 -15.04
C VAL A 52 -1.56 -4.94 -15.51
N GLU A 53 -0.61 -4.12 -15.96
CA GLU A 53 0.70 -4.56 -16.40
C GLU A 53 1.51 -5.20 -15.27
N HIS A 54 1.46 -4.60 -14.07
CA HIS A 54 2.09 -5.17 -12.87
C HIS A 54 1.53 -6.56 -12.57
N GLY A 55 0.21 -6.73 -12.56
CA GLY A 55 -0.41 -8.04 -12.35
C GLY A 55 -0.09 -9.06 -13.44
N VAL A 56 -0.08 -8.66 -14.70
CA VAL A 56 0.35 -9.53 -15.82
C VAL A 56 1.80 -9.96 -15.67
N THR A 57 2.65 -9.07 -15.19
CA THR A 57 4.05 -9.40 -14.90
C THR A 57 4.15 -10.44 -13.79
N ILE A 58 3.45 -10.25 -12.66
CA ILE A 58 3.39 -11.23 -11.56
C ILE A 58 2.93 -12.61 -12.06
N MET A 59 1.88 -12.67 -12.88
CA MET A 59 1.38 -13.93 -13.44
C MET A 59 2.43 -14.65 -14.29
N LYS A 60 3.24 -13.91 -15.05
CA LYS A 60 4.27 -14.47 -15.93
C LYS A 60 5.54 -14.92 -15.19
N ILE A 61 5.92 -14.23 -14.11
CA ILE A 61 7.22 -14.45 -13.44
C ILE A 61 7.13 -15.26 -12.15
N SER A 62 5.97 -15.28 -11.49
CA SER A 62 5.85 -15.87 -10.14
C SER A 62 6.16 -17.36 -10.06
N GLY A 63 5.93 -18.11 -11.14
CA GLY A 63 6.03 -19.58 -11.16
C GLY A 63 5.02 -20.31 -10.26
N SER A 64 4.18 -19.57 -9.53
CA SER A 64 3.17 -20.12 -8.61
C SER A 64 1.85 -20.30 -9.34
N PRO A 65 1.23 -21.50 -9.31
CA PRO A 65 -0.10 -21.68 -9.91
C PRO A 65 -1.18 -20.84 -9.19
N ILE A 66 -0.97 -20.51 -7.91
CA ILE A 66 -1.87 -19.67 -7.12
C ILE A 66 -1.87 -18.23 -7.65
N CYS A 67 -0.71 -17.70 -8.04
CA CYS A 67 -0.63 -16.39 -8.69
C CYS A 67 -1.03 -16.48 -10.16
N ALA A 68 -0.44 -17.41 -10.93
CA ALA A 68 -0.58 -17.47 -12.38
C ALA A 68 -1.99 -17.85 -12.86
N TYR A 69 -2.73 -18.66 -12.10
CA TYR A 69 -4.07 -19.12 -12.45
C TYR A 69 -5.14 -18.73 -11.42
N GLY A 70 -4.76 -18.65 -10.14
CA GLY A 70 -5.67 -18.23 -9.07
C GLY A 70 -5.80 -16.71 -8.93
N HIS A 71 -4.85 -15.94 -9.48
CA HIS A 71 -4.78 -14.48 -9.36
C HIS A 71 -4.82 -13.98 -7.90
N ASP A 72 -4.24 -14.76 -7.00
CA ASP A 72 -4.16 -14.46 -5.57
C ASP A 72 -3.00 -13.49 -5.29
N PHE A 73 -3.18 -12.26 -5.76
CA PHE A 73 -2.32 -11.11 -5.55
C PHE A 73 -3.14 -9.85 -5.86
N ASN A 74 -2.68 -8.67 -5.43
CA ASN A 74 -3.20 -7.42 -5.99
C ASN A 74 -2.16 -6.30 -5.90
N PRO A 75 -1.73 -5.70 -7.02
CA PRO A 75 -0.98 -4.45 -6.97
C PRO A 75 -1.90 -3.29 -6.60
N CYS A 76 -1.35 -2.28 -5.94
CA CYS A 76 -2.04 -1.03 -5.69
C CYS A 76 -1.07 0.15 -5.69
N LEU A 77 -1.59 1.30 -6.08
CA LEU A 77 -0.99 2.62 -6.00
C LEU A 77 -1.71 3.39 -4.90
N LEU A 78 -0.94 3.88 -3.95
CA LEU A 78 -1.41 4.62 -2.80
C LEU A 78 -0.85 6.05 -2.85
N ASP A 79 -1.52 6.97 -2.19
CA ASP A 79 -1.01 8.34 -2.02
C ASP A 79 0.04 8.41 -0.90
N GLU A 80 0.54 9.61 -0.62
CA GLU A 80 1.59 9.87 0.35
C GLU A 80 1.18 9.54 1.80
N LYS A 81 -0.10 9.27 2.05
CA LYS A 81 -0.65 8.86 3.35
C LYS A 81 -1.10 7.41 3.38
N GLY A 82 -0.86 6.66 2.30
CA GLY A 82 -1.27 5.27 2.17
C GLY A 82 -2.77 5.09 1.89
N ASP A 83 -3.48 6.13 1.44
CA ASP A 83 -4.87 6.03 0.98
C ASP A 83 -4.92 5.56 -0.49
N PHE A 84 -6.04 4.96 -0.88
CA PHE A 84 -6.17 4.33 -2.20
C PHE A 84 -6.30 5.36 -3.33
N VAL A 85 -5.40 5.25 -4.31
CA VAL A 85 -5.50 5.98 -5.58
C VAL A 85 -6.03 5.05 -6.67
N PHE A 86 -5.35 3.93 -6.91
CA PHE A 86 -5.77 2.90 -7.87
C PHE A 86 -5.31 1.52 -7.40
N PHE A 87 -6.09 0.49 -7.66
CA PHE A 87 -5.70 -0.89 -7.38
C PHE A 87 -6.08 -1.81 -8.53
N GLY A 88 -5.32 -2.88 -8.70
CA GLY A 88 -5.50 -3.84 -9.78
C GLY A 88 -6.84 -4.56 -9.72
N PRO A 89 -7.34 -5.09 -10.84
CA PRO A 89 -8.61 -5.81 -10.92
C PRO A 89 -8.49 -7.29 -10.48
N PHE A 90 -7.62 -7.59 -9.50
CA PHE A 90 -7.39 -8.95 -9.01
C PHE A 90 -8.05 -9.13 -7.63
N LEU A 91 -7.36 -9.71 -6.65
CA LEU A 91 -7.97 -10.02 -5.36
C LEU A 91 -8.04 -8.80 -4.43
N GLN A 92 -9.17 -8.09 -4.51
CA GLN A 92 -9.34 -6.73 -3.97
C GLN A 92 -9.04 -6.56 -2.48
N TYR A 93 -9.34 -7.55 -1.64
CA TYR A 93 -9.14 -7.40 -0.20
C TYR A 93 -7.66 -7.27 0.17
N LEU A 94 -6.74 -7.75 -0.68
CA LEU A 94 -5.30 -7.60 -0.48
C LEU A 94 -4.86 -6.13 -0.55
N SER A 95 -5.61 -5.27 -1.25
CA SER A 95 -5.32 -3.82 -1.23
C SER A 95 -5.67 -3.19 0.11
N SER A 96 -6.80 -3.55 0.72
CA SER A 96 -7.17 -3.13 2.09
C SER A 96 -6.08 -3.47 3.10
N ALA A 97 -5.55 -4.68 2.99
CA ALA A 97 -4.40 -5.17 3.74
C ALA A 97 -3.14 -4.31 3.55
N THR A 98 -2.76 -4.04 2.29
CA THR A 98 -1.59 -3.25 1.93
C THR A 98 -1.66 -1.81 2.45
N SER A 99 -2.81 -1.12 2.35
CA SER A 99 -2.96 0.24 2.88
C SER A 99 -2.69 0.29 4.39
N SER A 100 -3.21 -0.68 5.14
CA SER A 100 -2.93 -0.80 6.58
C SER A 100 -1.43 -0.96 6.86
N ALA A 101 -0.74 -1.81 6.08
CA ALA A 101 0.70 -2.00 6.19
C ALA A 101 1.52 -0.75 5.84
N VAL A 102 1.12 0.01 4.81
CA VAL A 102 1.77 1.29 4.46
C VAL A 102 1.59 2.31 5.57
N LYS A 103 0.37 2.47 6.10
CA LYS A 103 0.11 3.41 7.19
C LYS A 103 0.91 3.07 8.44
N TRP A 104 1.01 1.79 8.79
CA TRP A 104 1.85 1.37 9.91
C TRP A 104 3.34 1.65 9.64
N THR A 105 3.81 1.39 8.41
CA THR A 105 5.18 1.72 8.00
C THR A 105 5.45 3.22 8.14
N LEU A 106 4.53 4.07 7.68
CA LEU A 106 4.63 5.53 7.85
C LEU A 106 4.70 5.93 9.33
N GLU A 107 3.90 5.34 10.21
CA GLU A 107 3.92 5.69 11.64
C GLU A 107 5.14 5.18 12.41
N TYR A 108 5.60 3.98 12.08
CA TYR A 108 6.59 3.27 12.90
C TYR A 108 7.96 3.12 12.24
N ARG A 109 8.13 3.54 10.99
CA ARG A 109 9.40 3.44 10.23
C ARG A 109 9.88 4.76 9.64
N SER A 110 9.04 5.79 9.54
CA SER A 110 9.45 7.11 9.01
C SER A 110 10.57 7.79 9.78
N GLU A 111 10.71 7.56 11.09
CA GLU A 111 11.84 8.09 11.89
C GLU A 111 13.04 7.13 11.93
N ASN A 112 12.77 5.82 12.06
CA ASN A 112 13.81 4.79 12.15
C ASN A 112 13.26 3.47 11.59
N PRO A 113 13.87 2.90 10.53
CA PRO A 113 15.14 3.29 9.92
C PRO A 113 15.12 4.55 9.03
N GLY A 114 13.94 5.16 8.83
CA GLY A 114 13.72 6.13 7.76
C GLY A 114 13.00 5.47 6.59
N ILE A 115 12.57 6.29 5.63
CA ILE A 115 11.97 5.85 4.36
C ILE A 115 12.63 6.71 3.29
N GLU A 116 13.46 6.08 2.46
CA GLU A 116 14.22 6.75 1.41
C GLU A 116 13.83 6.21 0.02
N GLU A 117 14.24 6.93 -1.03
CA GLU A 117 14.13 6.45 -2.41
C GLU A 117 14.84 5.08 -2.54
N ASP A 118 14.28 4.20 -3.38
CA ASP A 118 14.73 2.82 -3.62
C ASP A 118 14.58 1.83 -2.45
N ASP A 119 14.06 2.25 -1.29
CA ASP A 119 13.75 1.31 -0.20
C ASP A 119 12.62 0.35 -0.57
N ILE A 120 12.68 -0.88 -0.03
CA ILE A 120 11.59 -1.86 -0.12
C ILE A 120 11.29 -2.39 1.29
N PHE A 121 10.06 -2.20 1.73
CA PHE A 121 9.53 -2.78 2.96
C PHE A 121 8.78 -4.08 2.64
N LEU A 122 8.97 -5.09 3.49
CA LEU A 122 8.31 -6.38 3.37
C LEU A 122 7.66 -6.76 4.70
N THR A 123 6.42 -7.20 4.65
CA THR A 123 5.70 -7.69 5.84
C THR A 123 4.69 -8.77 5.49
N ASN A 124 4.47 -9.68 6.43
CA ASN A 124 3.36 -10.64 6.44
C ASN A 124 2.66 -10.66 7.82
N ASP A 125 2.79 -9.56 8.58
CA ASP A 125 2.25 -9.48 9.94
C ASP A 125 0.72 -9.32 9.91
N GLN A 126 0.04 -10.32 10.48
CA GLN A 126 -1.42 -10.41 10.54
C GLN A 126 -2.05 -9.37 11.46
N TRP A 127 -1.27 -8.80 12.38
CA TRP A 127 -1.73 -7.75 13.27
C TRP A 127 -1.65 -6.38 12.60
N ILE A 128 -0.93 -6.26 11.49
CA ILE A 128 -0.70 -4.97 10.81
C ILE A 128 -1.48 -4.90 9.50
N GLY A 129 -1.40 -5.92 8.67
CA GLY A 129 -1.98 -5.84 7.32
C GLY A 129 -2.11 -7.16 6.57
N ALA A 130 -1.41 -8.24 6.92
CA ALA A 130 -1.62 -9.52 6.24
C ALA A 130 -2.94 -10.18 6.68
N THR A 131 -3.66 -10.86 5.79
CA THR A 131 -4.89 -11.57 6.22
C THR A 131 -4.58 -12.92 6.85
N HIS A 132 -3.53 -13.56 6.36
CA HIS A 132 -2.90 -14.72 6.96
C HIS A 132 -1.43 -14.80 6.59
N GLN A 133 -0.69 -15.67 7.28
CA GLN A 133 0.78 -15.74 7.20
C GLN A 133 1.35 -15.99 5.79
N SER A 134 0.57 -16.60 4.89
CA SER A 134 0.96 -16.83 3.49
C SER A 134 0.93 -15.57 2.63
N ASP A 135 0.24 -14.51 3.05
CA ASP A 135 0.17 -13.26 2.31
C ASP A 135 1.37 -12.40 2.68
N VAL A 136 2.12 -12.00 1.66
CA VAL A 136 3.29 -11.14 1.83
C VAL A 136 3.05 -9.86 1.05
N THR A 137 3.16 -8.72 1.73
CA THR A 137 3.10 -7.39 1.14
C THR A 137 4.51 -6.87 0.92
N LEU A 138 4.79 -6.40 -0.29
CA LEU A 138 5.96 -5.57 -0.60
C LEU A 138 5.49 -4.13 -0.85
N ILE A 139 6.20 -3.17 -0.26
CA ILE A 139 5.89 -1.74 -0.32
C ILE A 139 7.16 -1.02 -0.76
N ALA A 140 7.04 -0.18 -1.79
CA ALA A 140 8.11 0.71 -2.23
C ALA A 140 7.57 2.15 -2.23
N PRO A 141 8.29 3.12 -1.63
CA PRO A 141 8.01 4.54 -1.83
C PRO A 141 8.33 4.93 -3.28
N VAL A 142 7.62 5.94 -3.79
CA VAL A 142 7.80 6.50 -5.13
C VAL A 142 7.91 8.00 -5.01
#